data_AF-A0A0L0T8V9-F1
#
_entry.id   AF-A0A0L0T8V9-F1
#
_cell.length_a   1.000
_cell.length_b   1.000
_cell.length_c   1.000
_cell.angle_alpha   90.00
_cell.angle_beta   90.00
_cell.angle_gamma   90.00
#
_symmetry.space_group_name_H-M   'P 1'
#
loop_
_entity.id
_entity.type
_entity.pdbx_description
1 polymer ?
#
loop_
_entity_poly.entity_id
_entity_poly.type
_entity_poly.pdbx_seq_one_letter_code
_entity_poly.pdbx_strand_id
1 'polypeptide(L)'
;MARSPSLHLRRSHQIIAAAVSRSPIEPQHGLERRSITGDVFEWSPSTCLLTLAMVVYAATVWRSAHLYYARRSLFYAGILVVVLAQVFDMIANLFILANGPTPVLFAIDMLIFISSVILFEVVNILRCRQFAGPNWPRATKILTVCTGVFVVYWTALFTVAMWTVASGSPLGLTSATFEAWMAGFLFDAALNAALSLLFLVELRAMSQGNAFRPGLRQYVIRAQVMLVFESSVLVAVVISQGLDHTVDPLNLLGYLAQAIHIAVYCELLHVLSRIMSRHKGDVSVGGGAVVLSESALGPGKKSHNALAFVEDAPPSPQPLRSTRVARA
;
A
#
# COMPACT_ATOMS: atom_id res chain seq x y z
N MET A 1 80.80 -7.89 -6.29
CA MET A 1 80.23 -7.21 -5.11
C MET A 1 78.78 -6.85 -5.42
N ALA A 2 77.83 -7.69 -4.99
CA ALA A 2 76.41 -7.48 -5.21
C ALA A 2 75.74 -7.15 -3.86
N ARG A 3 75.12 -5.96 -3.75
CA ARG A 3 74.36 -5.53 -2.57
C ARG A 3 72.95 -6.11 -2.62
N SER A 4 72.57 -6.82 -1.55
CA SER A 4 71.27 -7.48 -1.39
C SER A 4 70.14 -6.47 -1.10
N PRO A 5 69.04 -6.45 -1.87
CA PRO A 5 67.95 -5.48 -1.74
C PRO A 5 66.85 -5.88 -0.74
N SER A 6 67.08 -6.85 0.14
CA SER A 6 66.02 -7.49 0.94
C SER A 6 65.59 -6.76 2.22
N LEU A 7 66.25 -5.66 2.60
CA LEU A 7 65.99 -4.99 3.89
C LEU A 7 64.99 -3.83 3.83
N HIS A 8 64.72 -3.26 2.65
CA HIS A 8 63.79 -2.13 2.54
C HIS A 8 62.32 -2.52 2.48
N LEU A 9 61.99 -3.72 1.96
CA LEU A 9 60.59 -4.16 1.83
C LEU A 9 59.96 -4.53 3.19
N ARG A 10 60.76 -5.02 4.15
CA ARG A 10 60.24 -5.47 5.46
C ARG A 10 59.83 -4.34 6.39
N ARG A 11 60.42 -3.14 6.24
CA ARG A 11 60.05 -1.95 7.04
C ARG A 11 58.73 -1.31 6.58
N SER A 12 58.42 -1.35 5.29
CA SER A 12 57.17 -0.77 4.74
C SER A 12 55.93 -1.49 5.26
N HIS A 13 55.98 -2.81 5.37
CA HIS A 13 54.86 -3.61 5.89
C HIS A 13 54.62 -3.43 7.40
N GLN A 14 55.66 -3.13 8.20
CA GLN A 14 55.48 -2.85 9.63
C GLN A 14 54.88 -1.47 9.90
N ILE A 15 55.16 -0.47 9.06
CA ILE A 15 54.57 0.88 9.22
C ILE A 15 53.10 0.89 8.82
N ILE A 16 52.71 0.13 7.78
CA ILE A 16 51.30 -0.01 7.39
C ILE A 16 50.51 -0.83 8.44
N ALA A 17 51.10 -1.89 9.00
CA ALA A 17 50.44 -2.65 10.07
C ALA A 17 50.26 -1.84 11.38
N ALA A 18 51.16 -0.90 11.68
CA ALA A 18 51.04 -0.03 12.85
C ALA A 18 50.04 1.14 12.63
N ALA A 19 49.80 1.55 11.39
CA ALA A 19 48.85 2.62 11.05
C ALA A 19 47.39 2.14 11.04
N VAL A 20 47.13 0.84 10.82
CA VAL A 20 45.78 0.26 10.82
C VAL A 20 45.27 -0.04 12.25
N SER A 21 46.14 -0.08 13.26
CA SER A 21 45.78 -0.45 14.64
C SER A 21 45.42 0.73 15.55
N ARG A 22 45.28 1.97 15.04
CA ARG A 22 44.98 3.16 15.84
C ARG A 22 43.91 4.07 15.22
N SER A 23 42.82 3.51 14.71
CA SER A 23 41.56 4.26 14.78
C SER A 23 41.11 4.20 16.24
N PRO A 24 40.96 5.34 16.94
CA PRO A 24 40.25 5.34 18.22
C PRO A 24 38.89 4.72 17.96
N ILE A 25 38.54 3.65 18.68
CA ILE A 25 37.16 3.21 18.79
C ILE A 25 36.47 4.36 19.50
N GLU A 26 35.93 5.29 18.70
CA GLU A 26 35.05 6.33 19.19
C GLU A 26 33.87 5.58 19.83
N PRO A 27 33.59 5.81 21.12
CA PRO A 27 32.56 5.04 21.80
C PRO A 27 31.23 5.23 21.07
N GLN A 28 30.61 4.13 20.64
CA GLN A 28 29.25 4.04 20.08
C GLN A 28 28.15 4.49 21.05
N HIS A 29 28.45 5.37 22.01
CA HIS A 29 27.49 5.92 22.97
C HIS A 29 26.34 6.69 22.32
N GLY A 30 26.48 7.12 21.06
CA GLY A 30 25.39 7.76 20.32
C GLY A 30 24.28 6.83 19.84
N LEU A 31 24.60 5.55 19.56
CA LEU A 31 23.63 4.55 19.07
C LEU A 31 22.90 3.86 20.22
N GLU A 32 23.61 3.58 21.33
CA GLU A 32 23.00 2.99 22.54
C GLU A 32 21.92 3.89 23.15
N ARG A 33 22.10 5.22 23.14
CA ARG A 33 21.12 6.17 23.68
C ARG A 33 19.83 6.33 22.88
N ARG A 34 19.73 5.77 21.67
CA ARG A 34 18.55 5.89 20.79
C ARG A 34 17.75 4.60 20.66
N SER A 35 18.08 3.59 21.47
CA SER A 35 17.30 2.37 21.57
C SER A 35 15.93 2.64 22.18
N ILE A 36 14.87 2.17 21.51
CA ILE A 36 13.47 2.24 21.99
C ILE A 36 13.29 1.41 23.29
N THR A 37 14.24 0.53 23.60
CA THR A 37 14.19 -0.40 24.73
C THR A 37 15.20 -0.10 25.84
N GLY A 38 15.69 1.14 25.96
CA GLY A 38 16.60 1.52 27.05
C GLY A 38 15.98 1.35 28.45
N ASP A 39 16.82 1.13 29.46
CA ASP A 39 16.41 0.88 30.87
C ASP A 39 15.66 2.05 31.53
N VAL A 40 15.61 3.22 30.88
CA VAL A 40 14.88 4.42 31.31
C VAL A 40 13.96 4.86 30.18
N PHE A 41 12.64 4.97 30.46
CA PHE A 41 11.66 5.48 29.51
C PHE A 41 11.84 7.00 29.33
N GLU A 42 12.75 7.39 28.45
CA GLU A 42 12.88 8.77 27.99
C GLU A 42 11.99 8.98 26.76
N TRP A 43 11.16 10.03 26.78
CA TRP A 43 10.37 10.46 25.62
C TRP A 43 11.34 10.92 24.51
N SER A 44 11.72 9.98 23.65
CA SER A 44 12.55 10.24 22.48
C SER A 44 11.69 10.51 21.24
N PRO A 45 12.22 11.22 20.23
CA PRO A 45 11.53 11.39 18.95
C PRO A 45 11.15 10.06 18.29
N SER A 46 11.94 8.99 18.45
CA SER A 46 11.64 7.66 17.91
C SER A 46 10.43 7.02 18.61
N THR A 47 10.32 7.12 19.94
CA THR A 47 9.13 6.64 20.67
C THR A 47 7.87 7.40 20.25
N CYS A 48 7.97 8.70 20.00
CA CYS A 48 6.86 9.51 19.48
C CYS A 48 6.43 9.05 18.08
N LEU A 49 7.38 8.87 17.14
CA LEU A 49 7.11 8.39 15.78
C LEU A 49 6.51 6.99 15.77
N LEU A 50 7.05 6.07 16.56
CA LEU A 50 6.52 4.71 16.71
C LEU A 50 5.08 4.74 17.24
N THR A 51 4.82 5.53 18.29
CA THR A 51 3.48 5.67 18.86
C THR A 51 2.51 6.21 17.82
N LEU A 52 2.92 7.23 17.05
CA LEU A 52 2.12 7.80 15.99
C LEU A 52 1.81 6.76 14.90
N ALA A 53 2.82 6.03 14.43
CA ALA A 53 2.65 4.96 13.44
C ALA A 53 1.68 3.88 13.94
N MET A 54 1.83 3.43 15.18
CA MET A 54 0.95 2.44 15.81
C MET A 54 -0.49 2.94 15.93
N VAL A 55 -0.71 4.20 16.32
CA VAL A 55 -2.05 4.81 16.37
C VAL A 55 -2.69 4.87 14.98
N VAL A 56 -1.92 5.26 13.96
CA VAL A 56 -2.39 5.29 12.57
C VAL A 56 -2.73 3.89 12.07
N TYR A 57 -1.88 2.89 12.33
CA TYR A 57 -2.16 1.50 11.99
C TYR A 57 -3.40 0.96 12.71
N ALA A 58 -3.52 1.18 14.02
CA ALA A 58 -4.69 0.73 14.80
C ALA A 58 -5.99 1.34 14.27
N ALA A 59 -5.99 2.65 13.96
CA ALA A 59 -7.14 3.32 13.35
C ALA A 59 -7.47 2.74 11.96
N THR A 60 -6.45 2.40 11.18
CA THR A 60 -6.59 1.82 9.83
C THR A 60 -7.13 0.39 9.89
N VAL A 61 -6.60 -0.45 10.78
CA VAL A 61 -7.10 -1.81 11.06
C VAL A 61 -8.57 -1.75 11.46
N TRP A 62 -8.92 -0.87 12.41
CA TRP A 62 -10.30 -0.70 12.86
C TRP A 62 -11.24 -0.31 11.71
N ARG A 63 -10.85 0.70 10.90
CA ARG A 63 -11.65 1.13 9.74
C ARG A 63 -11.81 0.02 8.70
N SER A 64 -10.73 -0.66 8.35
CA SER A 64 -10.75 -1.76 7.38
C SER A 64 -11.58 -2.95 7.86
N ALA A 65 -11.45 -3.32 9.14
CA ALA A 65 -12.26 -4.37 9.76
C ALA A 65 -13.76 -3.99 9.78
N HIS A 66 -14.09 -2.75 10.13
CA HIS A 66 -15.47 -2.27 10.11
C HIS A 66 -16.06 -2.26 8.69
N LEU A 67 -15.29 -1.80 7.69
CA LEU A 67 -15.71 -1.83 6.29
C LEU A 67 -15.90 -3.26 5.77
N TYR A 68 -15.00 -4.17 6.15
CA TYR A 68 -15.12 -5.59 5.85
C TYR A 68 -16.38 -6.18 6.47
N TYR A 69 -16.65 -5.91 7.75
CA TYR A 69 -17.85 -6.42 8.42
C TYR A 69 -19.14 -5.88 7.78
N ALA A 70 -19.18 -4.58 7.48
CA ALA A 70 -20.35 -3.92 6.92
C ALA A 70 -20.66 -4.31 5.46
N ARG A 71 -19.64 -4.61 4.64
CA ARG A 71 -19.81 -4.89 3.20
C ARG A 71 -19.51 -6.33 2.79
N ARG A 72 -18.85 -7.12 3.63
CA ARG A 72 -18.37 -8.49 3.38
C ARG A 72 -17.61 -8.63 2.05
N SER A 73 -16.82 -7.62 1.67
CA SER A 73 -16.05 -7.66 0.43
C SER A 73 -14.64 -8.20 0.68
N LEU A 74 -14.23 -9.19 -0.10
CA LEU A 74 -12.86 -9.74 -0.10
C LEU A 74 -11.79 -8.67 -0.36
N PHE A 75 -12.15 -7.59 -1.05
CA PHE A 75 -11.27 -6.45 -1.26
C PHE A 75 -10.83 -5.81 0.07
N TYR A 76 -11.77 -5.59 1.00
CA TYR A 76 -11.43 -5.02 2.32
C TYR A 76 -10.67 -6.02 3.20
N ALA A 77 -10.91 -7.32 3.03
CA ALA A 77 -10.08 -8.35 3.66
C ALA A 77 -8.64 -8.31 3.15
N GLY A 78 -8.43 -8.12 1.84
CA GLY A 78 -7.10 -7.93 1.26
C GLY A 78 -6.36 -6.74 1.86
N ILE A 79 -7.01 -5.58 1.98
CA ILE A 79 -6.41 -4.41 2.63
C ILE A 79 -6.10 -4.68 4.10
N LEU A 80 -6.97 -5.36 4.84
CA LEU A 80 -6.69 -5.75 6.21
C LEU A 80 -5.44 -6.65 6.31
N VAL A 81 -5.28 -7.62 5.41
CA VAL A 81 -4.09 -8.48 5.35
C VAL A 81 -2.84 -7.65 5.08
N VAL A 82 -2.88 -6.69 4.15
CA VAL A 82 -1.75 -5.78 3.87
C VAL A 82 -1.37 -4.98 5.13
N VAL A 83 -2.35 -4.41 5.83
CA VAL A 83 -2.09 -3.61 7.04
C VAL A 83 -1.44 -4.47 8.12
N LEU A 84 -1.94 -5.69 8.34
CA LEU A 84 -1.39 -6.61 9.32
C LEU A 84 0.04 -7.06 8.95
N ALA A 85 0.30 -7.29 7.66
CA ALA A 85 1.63 -7.61 7.16
C ALA A 85 2.63 -6.47 7.42
N GLN A 86 2.24 -5.20 7.23
CA GLN A 86 3.11 -4.05 7.52
C GLN A 86 3.33 -3.82 9.02
N VAL A 87 2.31 -4.06 9.85
CA VAL A 87 2.48 -4.01 11.31
C VAL A 87 3.43 -5.11 11.77
N PHE A 88 3.29 -6.32 11.21
CA PHE A 88 4.22 -7.41 11.48
C PHE A 88 5.65 -7.03 11.08
N ASP A 89 5.84 -6.52 9.86
CA ASP A 89 7.15 -6.10 9.34
C ASP A 89 7.82 -5.05 10.22
N MET A 90 7.06 -4.03 10.64
CA MET A 90 7.55 -3.01 11.56
C MET A 90 7.95 -3.61 12.91
N ILE A 91 7.14 -4.50 13.50
CA ILE A 91 7.44 -5.12 14.79
C ILE A 91 8.66 -6.04 14.68
N ALA A 92 8.73 -6.85 13.64
CA ALA A 92 9.82 -7.80 13.41
C ALA A 92 11.15 -7.05 13.22
N ASN A 93 11.18 -6.00 12.40
CA ASN A 93 12.36 -5.17 12.20
C ASN A 93 12.81 -4.45 13.48
N LEU A 94 11.90 -3.76 14.16
CA LEU A 94 12.26 -2.91 15.31
C LEU A 94 12.62 -3.71 16.58
N PHE A 95 11.94 -4.83 16.84
CA PHE A 95 12.06 -5.53 18.13
C PHE A 95 12.78 -6.87 18.05
N ILE A 96 12.89 -7.48 16.86
CA ILE A 96 13.47 -8.82 16.76
C ILE A 96 14.77 -8.79 15.96
N LEU A 97 14.73 -8.27 14.73
CA LEU A 97 15.90 -8.21 13.87
C LEU A 97 16.94 -7.20 14.38
N ALA A 98 16.50 -6.14 15.05
CA ALA A 98 17.40 -5.19 15.73
C ALA A 98 18.24 -5.84 16.86
N ASN A 99 17.76 -6.94 17.46
CA ASN A 99 18.43 -7.65 18.55
C ASN A 99 19.38 -8.76 18.09
N GLY A 100 19.50 -8.99 16.77
CA GLY A 100 20.45 -9.92 16.20
C GLY A 100 19.94 -10.59 14.91
N PRO A 101 20.85 -10.93 13.98
CA PRO A 101 20.45 -11.51 12.71
C PRO A 101 19.94 -12.94 12.90
N THR A 102 18.64 -13.13 12.62
CA THR A 102 18.02 -14.45 12.52
C THR A 102 17.61 -14.67 11.06
N PRO A 103 18.39 -15.41 10.25
CA PRO A 103 18.19 -15.48 8.80
C PRO A 103 16.82 -16.03 8.41
N VAL A 104 16.26 -16.94 9.22
CA VAL A 104 14.91 -17.48 9.03
C VAL A 104 13.84 -16.42 9.23
N LEU A 105 13.93 -15.63 10.29
CA LEU A 105 12.95 -14.59 10.55
C LEU A 105 13.06 -13.46 9.52
N PHE A 106 14.28 -13.07 9.16
CA PHE A 106 14.53 -12.11 8.10
C PHE A 106 13.91 -12.56 6.76
N ALA A 107 14.06 -13.84 6.41
CA ALA A 107 13.43 -14.40 5.21
C ALA A 107 11.90 -14.34 5.25
N ILE A 108 11.29 -14.66 6.41
CA ILE A 108 9.84 -14.59 6.62
C ILE A 108 9.37 -13.13 6.52
N ASP A 109 10.06 -12.22 7.19
CA ASP A 109 9.79 -10.79 7.20
C ASP A 109 9.84 -10.21 5.79
N MET A 110 10.92 -10.46 5.05
CA MET A 110 11.09 -10.06 3.66
C MET A 110 10.00 -10.61 2.74
N LEU A 111 9.61 -11.88 2.92
CA LEU A 111 8.54 -12.48 2.16
C LEU A 111 7.20 -11.78 2.42
N ILE A 112 6.88 -11.51 3.69
CA ILE A 112 5.66 -10.82 4.10
C ILE A 112 5.65 -9.38 3.57
N PHE A 113 6.75 -8.65 3.76
CA PHE A 113 6.95 -7.29 3.28
C PHE A 113 6.75 -7.18 1.77
N ILE A 114 7.50 -7.95 0.97
CA ILE A 114 7.42 -7.87 -0.49
C ILE A 114 6.05 -8.34 -1.01
N SER A 115 5.48 -9.37 -0.39
CA SER A 115 4.12 -9.80 -0.72
C SER A 115 3.09 -8.70 -0.44
N SER A 116 3.25 -7.94 0.66
CA SER A 116 2.35 -6.84 1.01
C SER A 116 2.42 -5.68 0.01
N VAL A 117 3.64 -5.31 -0.43
CA VAL A 117 3.88 -4.25 -1.42
C VAL A 117 3.27 -4.63 -2.77
N ILE A 118 3.54 -5.86 -3.24
CA ILE A 118 2.97 -6.39 -4.49
C ILE A 118 1.44 -6.45 -4.40
N LEU A 119 0.90 -7.00 -3.31
CA LEU A 119 -0.54 -7.16 -3.15
C LEU A 119 -1.26 -5.82 -3.13
N PHE A 120 -0.71 -4.83 -2.42
CA PHE A 120 -1.27 -3.49 -2.38
C PHE A 120 -1.36 -2.87 -3.77
N GLU A 121 -0.28 -2.94 -4.54
CA GLU A 121 -0.22 -2.36 -5.88
C GLU A 121 -1.16 -3.06 -6.87
N VAL A 122 -1.25 -4.40 -6.79
CA VAL A 122 -2.22 -5.20 -7.57
C VAL A 122 -3.65 -4.80 -7.24
N VAL A 123 -3.97 -4.62 -5.95
CA VAL A 123 -5.31 -4.20 -5.52
C VAL A 123 -5.64 -2.78 -6.03
N ASN A 124 -4.66 -1.88 -6.09
CA ASN A 124 -4.81 -0.53 -6.62
C ASN A 124 -5.10 -0.50 -8.12
N ILE A 125 -4.34 -1.24 -8.93
CA ILE A 125 -4.61 -1.30 -10.37
C ILE A 125 -5.94 -1.99 -10.68
N LEU A 126 -6.32 -3.03 -9.92
CA LEU A 126 -7.61 -3.71 -10.11
C LEU A 126 -8.76 -2.74 -9.87
N ARG A 127 -8.68 -1.92 -8.82
CA ARG A 127 -9.65 -0.87 -8.54
C ARG A 127 -9.66 0.19 -9.65
N CYS A 128 -8.49 0.67 -10.07
CA CYS A 128 -8.37 1.65 -11.14
C CYS A 128 -9.03 1.14 -12.43
N ARG A 129 -8.79 -0.12 -12.81
CA ARG A 129 -9.41 -0.74 -13.98
C ARG A 129 -10.92 -0.84 -13.87
N GLN A 130 -11.46 -1.14 -12.70
CA GLN A 130 -12.91 -1.19 -12.49
C GLN A 130 -13.57 0.19 -12.61
N PHE A 131 -12.89 1.24 -12.14
CA PHE A 131 -13.45 2.59 -12.09
C PHE A 131 -13.20 3.41 -13.36
N ALA A 132 -11.95 3.52 -13.78
CA ALA A 132 -11.52 4.37 -14.89
C ALA A 132 -11.32 3.59 -16.20
N GLY A 133 -11.30 2.26 -16.17
CA GLY A 133 -11.01 1.41 -17.33
C GLY A 133 -11.89 1.69 -18.56
N PRO A 134 -13.23 1.79 -18.43
CA PRO A 134 -14.11 2.06 -19.57
C PRO A 134 -13.84 3.42 -20.24
N ASN A 135 -13.52 4.45 -19.45
CA ASN A 135 -13.35 5.82 -19.94
C ASN A 135 -11.91 6.12 -20.36
N TRP A 136 -10.92 5.42 -19.77
CA TRP A 136 -9.49 5.62 -20.00
C TRP A 136 -8.75 4.30 -20.26
N PRO A 137 -9.09 3.57 -21.35
CA PRO A 137 -8.54 2.24 -21.60
C PRO A 137 -7.02 2.26 -21.87
N ARG A 138 -6.53 3.30 -22.55
CA ARG A 138 -5.09 3.45 -22.86
C ARG A 138 -4.26 3.68 -21.59
N ALA A 139 -4.68 4.63 -20.74
CA ALA A 139 -3.99 4.92 -19.49
C ALA A 139 -4.01 3.71 -18.55
N THR A 140 -5.16 3.06 -18.40
CA THR A 140 -5.30 1.85 -17.58
C THR A 140 -4.40 0.72 -18.09
N LYS A 141 -4.28 0.53 -19.41
CA LYS A 141 -3.38 -0.48 -20.00
C LYS A 141 -1.91 -0.17 -19.70
N ILE A 142 -1.49 1.09 -19.83
CA ILE A 142 -0.13 1.52 -19.49
C ILE A 142 0.16 1.25 -18.01
N LEU A 143 -0.74 1.68 -17.11
CA LEU A 143 -0.57 1.46 -15.67
C LEU A 143 -0.55 -0.03 -15.31
N THR A 144 -1.34 -0.86 -16.00
CA THR A 144 -1.30 -2.32 -15.81
C THR A 144 0.06 -2.90 -16.20
N VAL A 145 0.66 -2.43 -17.30
CA VAL A 145 2.01 -2.83 -17.69
C VAL A 145 3.04 -2.36 -16.66
N CYS A 146 2.94 -1.11 -16.19
CA CYS A 146 3.80 -0.59 -15.13
C CYS A 146 3.69 -1.41 -13.83
N THR A 147 2.48 -1.76 -13.39
CA THR A 147 2.28 -2.66 -12.25
C THR A 147 2.88 -4.05 -12.52
N GLY A 148 2.78 -4.58 -13.74
CA GLY A 148 3.45 -5.83 -14.11
C GLY A 148 4.97 -5.76 -13.96
N VAL A 149 5.59 -4.67 -14.45
CA VAL A 149 7.04 -4.42 -14.29
C VAL A 149 7.40 -4.28 -12.80
N PHE A 150 6.57 -3.59 -12.03
CA PHE A 150 6.73 -3.43 -10.58
C PHE A 150 6.74 -4.77 -9.84
N VAL A 151 5.81 -5.67 -10.17
CA VAL A 151 5.75 -7.01 -9.57
C VAL A 151 6.99 -7.83 -9.90
N VAL A 152 7.43 -7.81 -11.17
CA VAL A 152 8.66 -8.50 -11.59
C VAL A 152 9.87 -7.95 -10.86
N TYR A 153 9.96 -6.63 -10.74
CA TYR A 153 11.05 -5.93 -10.05
C TYR A 153 11.19 -6.36 -8.58
N TRP A 154 10.10 -6.27 -7.81
CA TRP A 154 10.12 -6.66 -6.40
C TRP A 154 10.33 -8.16 -6.20
N THR A 155 9.81 -9.00 -7.09
CA THR A 155 10.06 -10.45 -7.06
C THR A 155 11.54 -10.77 -7.32
N ALA A 156 12.18 -10.06 -8.24
CA ALA A 156 13.61 -10.21 -8.49
C ALA A 156 14.44 -9.78 -7.29
N LEU A 157 14.10 -8.64 -6.66
CA LEU A 157 14.75 -8.19 -5.43
C LEU A 157 14.62 -9.20 -4.29
N PHE A 158 13.42 -9.77 -4.08
CA PHE A 158 13.21 -10.84 -3.12
C PHE A 158 14.13 -12.03 -3.39
N THR A 159 14.17 -12.49 -4.65
CA THR A 159 14.97 -13.65 -5.05
C THR A 159 16.46 -13.41 -4.79
N VAL A 160 16.96 -12.22 -5.11
CA VAL A 160 18.35 -11.83 -4.84
C VAL A 160 18.61 -11.78 -3.33
N ALA A 161 17.73 -11.17 -2.55
CA ALA A 161 17.85 -11.12 -1.09
C ALA A 161 17.91 -12.53 -0.49
N MET A 162 17.01 -13.42 -0.89
CA MET A 162 17.00 -14.82 -0.45
C MET A 162 18.25 -15.59 -0.85
N TRP A 163 18.76 -15.37 -2.07
CA TRP A 163 20.03 -15.95 -2.50
C TRP A 163 21.22 -15.48 -1.66
N THR A 164 21.27 -14.19 -1.32
CA THR A 164 22.33 -13.64 -0.46
C THR A 164 22.28 -14.18 0.97
N VAL A 165 21.07 -14.37 1.52
CA VAL A 165 20.89 -15.02 2.83
C VAL A 165 21.34 -16.47 2.78
N ALA A 166 20.93 -17.21 1.74
CA ALA A 166 21.32 -18.61 1.57
C ALA A 166 22.83 -18.81 1.35
N SER A 167 23.52 -17.82 0.78
CA SER A 167 24.98 -17.82 0.58
C SER A 167 25.78 -17.38 1.81
N GLY A 168 25.11 -17.16 2.95
CA GLY A 168 25.76 -16.91 4.24
C GLY A 168 25.88 -15.44 4.65
N SER A 169 25.26 -14.52 3.90
CA SER A 169 25.13 -13.12 4.35
C SER A 169 23.95 -13.00 5.32
N PRO A 170 24.17 -12.70 6.61
CA PRO A 170 23.10 -12.72 7.61
C PRO A 170 21.97 -11.73 7.36
N LEU A 171 22.23 -10.64 6.61
CA LEU A 171 21.22 -9.64 6.25
C LEU A 171 21.03 -9.48 4.74
N GLY A 172 21.89 -10.07 3.91
CA GLY A 172 21.75 -10.02 2.45
C GLY A 172 21.83 -8.63 1.80
N LEU A 173 22.04 -7.56 2.58
CA LEU A 173 21.99 -6.18 2.12
C LEU A 173 23.40 -5.68 1.74
N THR A 174 23.60 -5.53 0.44
CA THR A 174 24.70 -4.77 -0.17
C THR A 174 24.25 -3.32 -0.44
N SER A 175 25.19 -2.42 -0.73
CA SER A 175 24.87 -1.06 -1.19
C SER A 175 23.98 -1.09 -2.45
N ALA A 176 24.28 -1.98 -3.40
CA ALA A 176 23.52 -2.14 -4.63
C ALA A 176 22.06 -2.59 -4.38
N THR A 177 21.85 -3.53 -3.45
CA THR A 177 20.48 -3.92 -3.08
C THR A 177 19.72 -2.78 -2.41
N PHE A 178 20.40 -1.97 -1.60
CA PHE A 178 19.78 -0.82 -0.94
C PHE A 178 19.38 0.27 -1.94
N GLU A 179 20.26 0.63 -2.89
CA GLU A 179 19.92 1.57 -3.97
C GLU A 179 18.75 1.06 -4.82
N ALA A 180 18.71 -0.24 -5.09
CA ALA A 180 17.59 -0.86 -5.78
C ALA A 180 16.30 -0.76 -4.95
N TRP A 181 16.34 -1.03 -3.65
CA TRP A 181 15.19 -0.85 -2.77
C TRP A 181 14.61 0.58 -2.84
N MET A 182 15.47 1.60 -2.77
CA MET A 182 15.04 2.98 -2.92
C MET A 182 14.39 3.24 -4.29
N ALA A 183 15.00 2.76 -5.38
CA ALA A 183 14.42 2.89 -6.71
C ALA A 183 13.04 2.22 -6.79
N GLY A 184 12.87 1.07 -6.13
CA GLY A 184 11.59 0.39 -5.97
C GLY A 184 10.53 1.25 -5.28
N PHE A 185 10.88 1.89 -4.17
CA PHE A 185 9.97 2.79 -3.46
C PHE A 185 9.66 4.08 -4.23
N LEU A 186 10.61 4.63 -4.99
CA LEU A 186 10.34 5.77 -5.88
C LEU A 186 9.39 5.37 -7.01
N PHE A 187 9.57 4.17 -7.56
CA PHE A 187 8.66 3.64 -8.57
C PHE A 187 7.26 3.39 -7.99
N ASP A 188 7.18 2.85 -6.77
CA ASP A 188 5.93 2.71 -6.01
C ASP A 188 5.20 4.05 -5.85
N ALA A 189 5.92 5.08 -5.37
CA ALA A 189 5.39 6.43 -5.19
C ALA A 189 4.82 6.99 -6.50
N ALA A 190 5.59 6.86 -7.59
CA ALA A 190 5.21 7.38 -8.90
C ALA A 190 4.00 6.65 -9.49
N LEU A 191 3.96 5.32 -9.35
CA LEU A 191 2.88 4.49 -9.84
C LEU A 191 1.58 4.76 -9.07
N ASN A 192 1.66 4.84 -7.74
CA ASN A 192 0.53 5.20 -6.89
C ASN A 192 0.03 6.63 -7.14
N ALA A 193 0.92 7.60 -7.35
CA ALA A 193 0.55 8.95 -7.74
C ALA A 193 -0.18 8.96 -9.10
N ALA A 194 0.28 8.16 -10.08
CA ALA A 194 -0.34 8.07 -11.40
C ALA A 194 -1.73 7.41 -11.35
N LEU A 195 -1.88 6.31 -10.59
CA LEU A 195 -3.17 5.64 -10.36
C LEU A 195 -4.17 6.57 -9.68
N SER A 196 -3.70 7.31 -8.68
CA SER A 196 -4.48 8.28 -7.93
C SER A 196 -4.91 9.48 -8.79
N LEU A 197 -4.00 9.99 -9.63
CA LEU A 197 -4.30 11.06 -10.58
C LEU A 197 -5.35 10.63 -11.60
N LEU A 198 -5.23 9.43 -12.16
CA LEU A 198 -6.22 8.91 -13.11
C LEU A 198 -7.60 8.78 -12.46
N PHE A 199 -7.65 8.29 -11.22
CA PHE A 199 -8.89 8.22 -10.45
C PHE A 199 -9.50 9.61 -10.19
N LEU A 200 -8.68 10.62 -9.91
CA LEU A 200 -9.14 12.00 -9.73
C LEU A 200 -9.66 12.64 -11.00
N VAL A 201 -9.00 12.39 -12.14
CA VAL A 201 -9.48 12.84 -13.46
C VAL A 201 -10.86 12.26 -13.75
N GLU A 202 -11.04 10.97 -13.48
CA GLU A 202 -12.31 10.28 -13.67
C GLU A 202 -13.41 10.84 -12.74
N LEU A 203 -13.10 11.07 -11.46
CA LEU A 203 -14.03 11.73 -10.54
C LEU A 203 -14.41 13.15 -11.01
N ARG A 204 -13.45 13.91 -11.56
CA ARG A 204 -13.72 15.24 -12.12
C ARG A 204 -14.61 15.15 -13.37
N ALA A 205 -14.33 14.22 -14.28
CA ALA A 205 -15.14 14.00 -15.48
C ALA A 205 -16.58 13.65 -15.11
N MET A 206 -16.77 12.72 -14.18
CA MET A 206 -18.09 12.40 -13.62
C MET A 206 -18.76 13.64 -13.01
N SER A 207 -18.01 14.47 -12.28
CA SER A 207 -18.55 15.67 -11.62
C SER A 207 -19.06 16.75 -12.58
N GLN A 208 -18.53 16.81 -13.80
CA GLN A 208 -18.91 17.81 -14.80
C GLN A 208 -20.16 17.40 -15.61
N GLY A 209 -20.36 16.09 -15.82
CA GLY A 209 -21.47 15.57 -16.64
C GLY A 209 -22.82 15.51 -15.92
N ASN A 210 -22.83 15.62 -14.60
CA ASN A 210 -24.05 15.62 -13.79
C ASN A 210 -24.06 16.88 -12.93
N ALA A 211 -25.23 17.49 -12.72
CA ALA A 211 -25.47 18.50 -11.69
C ALA A 211 -25.27 17.87 -10.30
N PHE A 212 -24.03 17.55 -9.96
CA PHE A 212 -23.68 16.85 -8.75
C PHE A 212 -23.98 17.75 -7.56
N ARG A 213 -24.74 17.19 -6.60
CA ARG A 213 -25.17 17.89 -5.38
C ARG A 213 -23.98 18.62 -4.72
N PRO A 214 -24.20 19.81 -4.15
CA PRO A 214 -23.20 20.53 -3.36
C PRO A 214 -22.71 19.61 -2.23
N GLY A 215 -21.48 19.11 -2.37
CA GLY A 215 -20.89 18.11 -1.48
C GLY A 215 -19.87 17.21 -2.17
N LEU A 216 -20.11 16.78 -3.41
CA LEU A 216 -19.14 15.92 -4.12
C LEU A 216 -17.81 16.65 -4.34
N ARG A 217 -17.85 17.93 -4.68
CA ARG A 217 -16.65 18.77 -4.87
C ARG A 217 -15.76 18.79 -3.62
N GLN A 218 -16.36 18.84 -2.43
CA GLN A 218 -15.61 18.82 -1.18
C GLN A 218 -14.92 17.47 -0.94
N TYR A 219 -15.60 16.36 -1.27
CA TYR A 219 -15.00 15.02 -1.21
C TYR A 219 -13.85 14.85 -2.20
N VAL A 220 -14.00 15.36 -3.43
CA VAL A 220 -12.94 15.33 -4.46
C VAL A 220 -11.73 16.16 -4.04
N ILE A 221 -11.93 17.38 -3.51
CA ILE A 221 -10.83 18.22 -3.02
C ILE A 221 -10.13 17.55 -1.83
N ARG A 222 -10.88 16.97 -0.88
CA ARG A 222 -10.29 16.23 0.25
C ARG A 222 -9.45 15.05 -0.23
N ALA A 223 -9.95 14.27 -1.20
CA ALA A 223 -9.21 13.18 -1.81
C ALA A 223 -7.93 13.69 -2.49
N GLN A 224 -8.00 14.81 -3.23
CA GLN A 224 -6.83 15.41 -3.89
C GLN A 224 -5.75 15.81 -2.90
N VAL A 225 -6.13 16.50 -1.82
CA VAL A 225 -5.19 16.93 -0.78
C VAL A 225 -4.56 15.72 -0.11
N MET A 226 -5.34 14.69 0.22
CA MET A 226 -4.83 13.47 0.84
C MET A 226 -3.82 12.74 -0.06
N LEU A 227 -4.12 12.59 -1.35
CA LEU A 227 -3.24 11.92 -2.32
C LEU A 227 -1.92 12.68 -2.56
N VAL A 228 -1.99 14.02 -2.66
CA VAL A 228 -0.79 14.86 -2.80
C VAL A 228 0.06 14.76 -1.54
N PHE A 229 -0.58 14.85 -0.37
CA PHE A 229 0.10 14.75 0.92
C PHE A 229 0.81 13.39 1.06
N GLU A 230 0.09 12.29 0.86
CA GLU A 230 0.62 10.93 0.86
C GLU A 230 1.82 10.74 -0.06
N SER A 231 1.69 11.13 -1.34
CA SER A 231 2.77 10.99 -2.32
C SER A 231 3.99 11.84 -1.92
N SER A 232 3.75 13.06 -1.42
CA SER A 232 4.82 13.96 -0.98
C SER A 232 5.56 13.43 0.24
N VAL A 233 4.86 12.83 1.21
CA VAL A 233 5.46 12.23 2.40
C VAL A 233 6.33 11.04 2.02
N LEU A 234 5.84 10.15 1.15
CA LEU A 234 6.58 8.97 0.73
C LEU A 234 7.85 9.36 -0.04
N VAL A 235 7.74 10.27 -1.01
CA VAL A 235 8.90 10.77 -1.76
C VAL A 235 9.90 11.49 -0.86
N ALA A 236 9.43 12.34 0.06
CA ALA A 236 10.31 13.06 0.98
C ALA A 236 11.09 12.11 1.89
N VAL A 237 10.42 11.10 2.43
CA VAL A 237 11.06 10.08 3.28
C VAL A 237 12.09 9.29 2.48
N VAL A 238 11.74 8.79 1.29
CA VAL A 238 12.67 8.01 0.45
C VAL A 238 13.89 8.85 0.05
N ILE A 239 13.70 10.12 -0.32
CA ILE A 239 14.82 11.02 -0.64
C ILE A 239 15.69 11.29 0.59
N SER A 240 15.08 11.55 1.76
CA SER A 240 15.82 11.81 2.99
C SER A 240 16.68 10.62 3.40
N GLN A 241 16.11 9.41 3.34
CA GLN A 241 16.81 8.16 3.62
C GLN A 241 17.90 7.89 2.58
N GLY A 242 17.70 8.31 1.33
CA GLY A 242 18.68 8.20 0.26
C GLY A 242 19.88 9.14 0.38
N LEU A 243 19.66 10.35 0.87
CA LEU A 243 20.71 11.34 1.05
C LEU A 243 21.54 11.07 2.31
N ASP A 244 20.89 10.65 3.40
CA ASP A 244 21.53 10.41 4.68
C ASP A 244 20.79 9.33 5.49
N HIS A 245 21.40 8.14 5.61
CA HIS A 245 20.85 7.04 6.40
C HIS A 245 20.78 7.34 7.89
N THR A 246 21.54 8.31 8.39
CA THR A 246 21.54 8.66 9.82
C THR A 246 20.30 9.46 10.24
N VAL A 247 19.53 9.98 9.27
CA VAL A 247 18.26 10.68 9.50
C VAL A 247 17.21 9.73 10.06
N ASP A 248 17.21 8.48 9.62
CA ASP A 248 16.22 7.47 10.02
C ASP A 248 16.84 6.08 10.22
N PRO A 249 17.70 5.92 11.24
CA PRO A 249 18.46 4.69 11.42
C PRO A 249 17.58 3.46 11.74
N LEU A 250 16.33 3.68 12.14
CA LEU A 250 15.35 2.64 12.49
C LEU A 250 14.25 2.49 11.45
N ASN A 251 14.33 3.19 10.31
CA ASN A 251 13.31 3.20 9.27
C ASN A 251 11.90 3.64 9.77
N LEU A 252 11.82 4.38 10.88
CA LEU A 252 10.58 4.81 11.52
C LEU A 252 9.81 5.82 10.68
N LEU A 253 10.51 6.71 9.97
CA LEU A 253 9.86 7.60 9.01
C LEU A 253 9.30 6.81 7.84
N GLY A 254 10.01 5.76 7.40
CA GLY A 254 9.51 4.80 6.41
C GLY A 254 8.20 4.15 6.84
N TYR A 255 8.16 3.59 8.05
CA TYR A 255 6.95 2.98 8.61
C TYR A 255 5.81 3.98 8.81
N LEU A 256 6.12 5.21 9.26
CA LEU A 256 5.11 6.25 9.39
C LEU A 256 4.55 6.67 8.03
N ALA A 257 5.40 6.80 7.00
CA ALA A 257 4.97 7.11 5.64
C ALA A 257 4.04 6.03 5.09
N GLN A 258 4.40 4.75 5.27
CA GLN A 258 3.55 3.61 4.89
C GLN A 258 2.22 3.59 5.67
N ALA A 259 2.25 3.87 6.97
CA ALA A 259 1.04 3.96 7.79
C ALA A 259 0.10 5.08 7.29
N ILE A 260 0.64 6.28 7.01
CA ILE A 260 -0.10 7.41 6.44
C ILE A 260 -0.68 7.03 5.08
N HIS A 261 0.11 6.39 4.23
CA HIS A 261 -0.27 5.94 2.89
C HIS A 261 -1.49 5.02 2.95
N ILE A 262 -1.45 3.94 3.73
CA ILE A 262 -2.62 3.05 3.84
C ILE A 262 -3.82 3.76 4.51
N ALA A 263 -3.59 4.61 5.50
CA ALA A 263 -4.67 5.36 6.16
C ALA A 263 -5.41 6.28 5.18
N VAL A 264 -4.67 7.01 4.33
CA VAL A 264 -5.20 7.84 3.26
C VAL A 264 -5.97 6.99 2.26
N TYR A 265 -5.39 5.86 1.85
CA TYR A 265 -6.03 4.93 0.92
C TYR A 265 -7.38 4.41 1.45
N CYS A 266 -7.44 4.03 2.72
CA CYS A 266 -8.67 3.56 3.37
C CYS A 266 -9.72 4.67 3.48
N GLU A 267 -9.32 5.90 3.80
CA GLU A 267 -10.22 7.06 3.78
C GLU A 267 -10.79 7.32 2.38
N LEU A 268 -9.94 7.23 1.35
CA LEU A 268 -10.36 7.39 -0.04
C LEU A 268 -11.39 6.33 -0.44
N LEU A 269 -11.17 5.07 -0.05
CA LEU A 269 -12.14 3.98 -0.26
C LEU A 269 -13.46 4.23 0.44
N HIS A 270 -13.41 4.70 1.68
CA HIS A 270 -14.60 4.99 2.45
C HIS A 270 -15.42 6.11 1.80
N VAL A 271 -14.76 7.19 1.37
CA VAL A 271 -15.40 8.28 0.61
C VAL A 271 -16.03 7.76 -0.68
N LEU A 272 -15.29 6.95 -1.45
CA LEU A 272 -15.79 6.38 -2.70
C LEU A 272 -17.01 5.48 -2.48
N SER A 273 -16.97 4.62 -1.46
CA SER A 273 -18.07 3.72 -1.13
C SER A 273 -19.35 4.49 -0.79
N ARG A 274 -19.23 5.65 -0.13
CA ARG A 274 -20.36 6.54 0.16
C ARG A 274 -20.93 7.14 -1.12
N ILE A 275 -20.08 7.64 -2.01
CA ILE A 275 -20.51 8.21 -3.30
C ILE A 275 -21.28 7.16 -4.12
N MET A 276 -20.73 5.95 -4.25
CA MET A 276 -21.38 4.86 -4.98
C MET A 276 -22.71 4.40 -4.35
N SER A 277 -22.77 4.32 -3.02
CA SER A 277 -23.98 3.85 -2.34
C SER A 277 -25.18 4.79 -2.50
N ARG A 278 -24.92 6.10 -2.63
CA ARG A 278 -25.98 7.10 -2.83
C ARG A 278 -26.62 7.01 -4.21
N HIS A 279 -25.85 6.61 -5.22
CA HIS A 279 -26.35 6.49 -6.59
C HIS A 279 -27.42 5.40 -6.74
N LYS A 280 -27.31 4.28 -6.00
CA LYS A 280 -28.33 3.22 -6.00
C LYS A 280 -29.68 3.64 -5.39
N GLY A 281 -29.69 4.60 -4.47
CA GLY A 281 -30.92 5.05 -3.82
C GLY A 281 -31.80 5.93 -4.71
N ASP A 282 -31.18 6.84 -5.48
CA ASP A 282 -31.93 7.82 -6.28
C ASP A 282 -32.58 7.18 -7.53
N VAL A 283 -31.98 6.13 -8.10
CA VAL A 283 -32.57 5.39 -9.25
C VAL A 283 -33.79 4.55 -8.82
N SER A 284 -33.86 4.10 -7.57
CA SER A 284 -34.96 3.26 -7.09
C SER A 284 -36.19 4.03 -6.65
N VAL A 285 -36.10 5.34 -6.40
CA VAL A 285 -37.23 6.17 -5.91
C VAL A 285 -37.90 6.95 -7.05
N GLY A 286 -37.25 7.12 -8.20
CA GLY A 286 -37.80 7.82 -9.37
C GLY A 286 -38.66 6.98 -10.33
N GLY A 287 -38.77 5.66 -10.13
CA GLY A 287 -39.50 4.75 -11.04
C GLY A 287 -40.94 4.40 -10.64
N GLY A 288 -41.46 4.96 -9.54
CA GLY A 288 -42.71 4.53 -8.90
C GLY A 288 -43.83 5.57 -8.85
N ALA A 289 -43.80 6.59 -9.70
CA ALA A 289 -44.88 7.58 -9.78
C ALA A 289 -45.20 7.95 -11.23
N VAL A 290 -45.51 6.95 -12.06
CA VAL A 290 -46.47 7.18 -13.13
C VAL A 290 -47.83 7.24 -12.44
N VAL A 291 -48.24 8.47 -12.15
CA VAL A 291 -49.59 8.86 -11.78
C VAL A 291 -50.50 8.43 -12.93
N LEU A 292 -51.10 7.24 -12.80
CA LEU A 292 -52.37 6.91 -13.43
C LEU A 292 -53.44 7.65 -12.65
N SER A 293 -53.60 8.93 -12.98
CA SER A 293 -54.86 9.61 -12.78
C SER A 293 -55.82 9.05 -13.82
N GLU A 294 -56.91 8.44 -13.37
CA GLU A 294 -58.29 8.76 -13.79
C GLU A 294 -59.22 7.54 -13.69
N SER A 295 -60.17 7.66 -12.74
CA SER A 295 -61.54 7.13 -12.77
C SER A 295 -61.80 5.61 -12.61
N ALA A 296 -62.31 5.21 -11.44
CA ALA A 296 -63.76 5.00 -11.24
C ALA A 296 -64.10 4.33 -9.89
N LEU A 297 -65.24 4.77 -9.35
CA LEU A 297 -66.00 4.29 -8.19
C LEU A 297 -66.02 2.77 -7.94
N GLY A 298 -65.99 2.40 -6.65
CA GLY A 298 -66.61 1.16 -6.16
C GLY A 298 -66.31 0.85 -4.69
N PRO A 299 -67.32 0.78 -3.79
CA PRO A 299 -67.10 0.40 -2.41
C PRO A 299 -67.28 -1.12 -2.20
N GLY A 300 -66.38 -1.70 -1.41
CA GLY A 300 -66.67 -2.88 -0.59
C GLY A 300 -66.05 -4.20 -1.05
N LYS A 301 -65.15 -4.74 -0.22
CA LYS A 301 -65.37 -6.00 0.53
C LYS A 301 -64.16 -6.35 1.39
N LYS A 302 -64.44 -6.72 2.64
CA LYS A 302 -63.54 -7.45 3.54
C LYS A 302 -63.26 -8.84 2.95
N SER A 303 -62.00 -9.28 2.99
CA SER A 303 -61.69 -10.71 3.15
C SER A 303 -60.30 -10.87 3.74
N HIS A 304 -60.26 -11.64 4.83
CA HIS A 304 -59.09 -12.31 5.39
C HIS A 304 -58.49 -13.30 4.38
N ASN A 305 -57.17 -13.47 4.38
CA ASN A 305 -56.44 -14.70 4.75
C ASN A 305 -55.09 -14.87 4.05
N ALA A 306 -54.17 -15.40 4.86
CA ALA A 306 -53.16 -16.43 4.56
C ALA A 306 -51.96 -16.11 3.65
N LEU A 307 -50.83 -15.96 4.33
CA LEU A 307 -49.50 -16.48 3.98
C LEU A 307 -49.53 -17.68 3.01
N ALA A 308 -48.87 -17.51 1.86
CA ALA A 308 -48.29 -18.60 1.10
C ALA A 308 -46.84 -18.21 0.74
N PHE A 309 -45.90 -18.93 1.33
CA PHE A 309 -44.49 -18.91 0.99
C PHE A 309 -44.35 -19.69 -0.33
N VAL A 310 -44.05 -18.99 -1.42
CA VAL A 310 -43.72 -19.62 -2.71
C VAL A 310 -42.21 -19.64 -2.81
N GLU A 311 -41.66 -20.84 -2.71
CA GLU A 311 -40.25 -21.16 -2.95
C GLU A 311 -40.07 -21.29 -4.46
N ASP A 312 -39.61 -20.22 -5.11
CA ASP A 312 -39.32 -20.20 -6.54
C ASP A 312 -37.98 -20.91 -6.82
N ALA A 313 -38.09 -22.01 -7.58
CA ALA A 313 -36.97 -22.71 -8.18
C ALA A 313 -36.24 -21.83 -9.21
N PRO A 314 -34.91 -22.00 -9.40
CA PRO A 314 -34.16 -21.24 -10.40
C PRO A 314 -34.50 -21.69 -11.83
N PRO A 315 -34.62 -20.77 -12.80
CA PRO A 315 -34.88 -21.11 -14.19
C PRO A 315 -33.64 -21.71 -14.88
N SER A 316 -33.88 -22.78 -15.66
CA SER A 316 -32.92 -23.42 -16.56
C SER A 316 -32.33 -22.46 -17.61
N PRO A 317 -31.07 -22.68 -18.05
CA PRO A 317 -30.38 -21.82 -19.00
C PRO A 317 -30.96 -21.95 -20.43
N GLN A 318 -31.27 -20.81 -21.05
CA GLN A 318 -31.59 -20.72 -22.48
C GLN A 318 -30.32 -20.86 -23.36
N PRO A 319 -30.47 -21.41 -24.57
CA PRO A 319 -29.35 -21.66 -25.48
C PRO A 319 -28.82 -20.39 -26.17
N LEU A 320 -27.50 -20.37 -26.36
CA LEU A 320 -26.72 -19.36 -27.07
C LEU A 320 -27.27 -19.07 -28.48
N ARG A 321 -27.65 -17.81 -28.72
CA ARG A 321 -28.00 -17.29 -30.04
C ARG A 321 -26.73 -16.92 -30.80
N SER A 322 -26.40 -17.71 -31.82
CA SER A 322 -25.32 -17.48 -32.78
C SER A 322 -25.51 -16.14 -33.50
N THR A 323 -24.54 -15.23 -33.34
CA THR A 323 -24.46 -13.99 -34.13
C THR A 323 -23.63 -14.24 -35.37
N ARG A 324 -24.32 -14.30 -36.51
CA ARG A 324 -23.78 -14.22 -37.86
C ARG A 324 -23.21 -12.81 -38.06
N VAL A 325 -21.93 -12.68 -38.41
CA VAL A 325 -21.40 -11.42 -38.97
C VAL A 325 -20.91 -11.69 -40.39
N ALA A 326 -21.46 -10.88 -41.28
CA ALA A 326 -21.24 -10.85 -42.71
C ALA A 326 -19.88 -10.25 -43.08
N ARG A 327 -19.40 -10.69 -44.24
CA ARG A 327 -18.24 -10.16 -44.95
C ARG A 327 -18.36 -8.67 -45.24
N ALA A 328 -17.24 -7.98 -45.16
CA ALA A 328 -16.80 -6.96 -46.12
C ALA A 328 -15.34 -7.27 -46.46
#